data_AF-A0A239BFA2-F1
#
_entry.id   AF-A0A239BFA2-F1
#
_cell.length_a   1.000
_cell.length_b   1.000
_cell.length_c   1.000
_cell.angle_alpha   90.00
_cell.angle_beta   90.00
_cell.angle_gamma   90.00
#
_symmetry.space_group_name_H-M   'P 1'
#
loop_
_entity.id
_entity.type
_entity.pdbx_description
1 polymer ?
#
loop_
_entity_poly.entity_id
_entity_poly.type
_entity_poly.pdbx_seq_one_letter_code
_entity_poly.pdbx_strand_id
1 'polypeptide(L)'
;MATPHCLIDGDEPGRPTLLLAHGAGAPMDTPWMISVAEGLASRGLRVARFEFAYMAARRTGGPKRPPPKIDQLEVEFALPLQVCPMMDA
;
A
#
# COMPACT_ATOMS: atom_id res chain seq x y z
N MET A 1 -11.19 -12.27 2.54
CA MET A 1 -10.76 -10.85 2.51
C MET A 1 -10.55 -10.45 1.06
N ALA A 2 -10.90 -9.23 0.67
CA ALA A 2 -10.62 -8.75 -0.68
C ALA A 2 -9.11 -8.59 -0.86
N THR A 3 -8.60 -8.97 -2.03
CA THR A 3 -7.20 -8.76 -2.42
C THR A 3 -6.89 -7.27 -2.37
N PRO A 4 -5.90 -6.81 -1.57
CA PRO A 4 -5.53 -5.40 -1.57
C PRO A 4 -5.05 -4.96 -2.95
N HIS A 5 -5.57 -3.83 -3.41
CA HIS A 5 -5.06 -3.17 -4.62
C HIS A 5 -3.78 -2.43 -4.28
N CYS A 6 -2.74 -2.64 -5.10
CA CYS A 6 -1.44 -2.01 -4.93
C CYS A 6 -1.17 -0.99 -6.03
N LEU A 7 -0.58 0.15 -5.65
CA LEU A 7 0.10 1.06 -6.58
C LEU A 7 1.60 0.82 -6.49
N ILE A 8 2.28 0.77 -7.63
CA ILE A 8 3.72 0.47 -7.70
C ILE A 8 4.46 1.67 -8.27
N ASP A 9 5.48 2.13 -7.55
CA ASP A 9 6.43 3.16 -8.00
C ASP A 9 7.82 2.53 -8.14
N GLY A 10 8.37 2.52 -9.36
CA GLY A 10 9.60 1.82 -9.72
C GLY A 10 9.37 0.31 -9.92
N ASP A 11 9.72 -0.22 -11.10
CA ASP A 11 9.43 -1.62 -11.45
C ASP A 11 10.58 -2.29 -12.20
N GLU A 12 11.81 -1.80 -12.00
CA GLU A 12 12.98 -2.48 -12.57
C GLU A 12 13.30 -3.77 -11.80
N PRO A 13 13.64 -4.87 -12.50
CA PRO A 13 14.03 -6.12 -11.87
C PRO A 13 15.19 -5.96 -10.88
N GLY A 14 15.16 -6.74 -9.81
CA GLY A 14 16.22 -6.77 -8.80
C GLY A 14 16.21 -5.62 -7.77
N ARG A 15 15.28 -4.66 -7.88
CA ARG A 15 15.14 -3.60 -6.85
C ARG A 15 14.48 -4.13 -5.57
N PRO A 16 15.00 -3.78 -4.38
CA PRO A 16 14.31 -4.08 -3.13
C PRO A 16 12.96 -3.36 -3.07
N THR A 17 11.92 -4.07 -2.63
CA THR A 17 10.56 -3.53 -2.50
C THR A 17 10.27 -3.05 -1.09
N LEU A 18 9.88 -1.78 -0.94
CA LEU A 18 9.30 -1.21 0.27
C LEU A 18 7.77 -1.29 0.19
N LEU A 19 7.16 -1.94 1.17
CA LEU A 19 5.71 -1.90 1.37
C LEU A 19 5.35 -0.69 2.25
N LEU A 20 4.47 0.18 1.74
CA LEU A 20 4.10 1.44 2.38
C LEU A 20 2.58 1.55 2.56
N ALA A 21 2.11 1.42 3.80
CA ALA A 21 0.71 1.62 4.18
C ALA A 21 0.44 3.08 4.58
N HIS A 22 -0.82 3.51 4.43
CA HIS A 22 -1.29 4.80 4.94
C HIS A 22 -1.60 4.76 6.46
N GLY A 23 -1.69 5.94 7.08
CA GLY A 23 -2.21 6.10 8.45
C GLY A 23 -3.75 6.25 8.51
N ALA A 24 -4.30 6.54 9.70
CA ALA A 24 -5.75 6.64 9.91
C ALA A 24 -6.47 7.76 9.13
N GLY A 25 -5.72 8.80 8.73
CA GLY A 25 -6.27 10.08 8.30
C GLY A 25 -6.63 10.18 6.81
N ALA A 26 -5.90 9.48 5.94
CA ALA A 26 -5.96 9.72 4.50
C ALA A 26 -5.59 8.48 3.67
N PRO A 27 -6.06 8.39 2.41
CA PRO A 27 -5.78 7.28 1.50
C PRO A 27 -4.31 7.23 1.01
N MET A 28 -3.94 6.16 0.32
CA MET A 28 -2.56 5.94 -0.16
C MET A 28 -2.09 6.87 -1.30
N ASP A 29 -3.02 7.62 -1.89
CA ASP A 29 -2.83 8.54 -3.03
C ASP A 29 -2.77 10.02 -2.60
N THR A 30 -2.51 10.30 -1.32
CA THR A 30 -2.20 11.67 -0.90
C THR A 30 -0.96 12.22 -1.62
N PRO A 31 -0.89 13.54 -1.86
CA PRO A 31 0.29 14.17 -2.48
C PRO A 31 1.60 13.86 -1.75
N TRP A 32 1.55 13.77 -0.41
CA TRP A 32 2.71 13.42 0.39
C TRP A 32 3.17 11.97 0.14
N MET A 33 2.25 10.99 0.16
CA MET A 33 2.62 9.59 -0.08
C MET A 33 3.10 9.35 -1.52
N ILE A 34 2.52 10.05 -2.50
CA ILE A 34 3.00 10.04 -3.89
C ILE A 34 4.46 10.55 -3.94
N SER A 35 4.71 11.73 -3.38
CA SER A 35 6.05 12.34 -3.40
C SER A 35 7.11 11.46 -2.71
N VAL A 36 6.74 10.81 -1.59
CA VAL A 36 7.61 9.87 -0.89
C VAL A 36 7.90 8.63 -1.75
N ALA A 37 6.87 8.04 -2.36
CA ALA A 37 7.03 6.82 -3.16
C ALA A 37 7.88 7.08 -4.41
N GLU A 38 7.60 8.15 -5.16
CA GLU A 38 8.40 8.58 -6.31
C GLU A 38 9.84 8.91 -5.91
N GLY A 39 10.03 9.62 -4.79
CA GLY A 39 11.34 9.97 -4.27
C GLY A 39 12.18 8.76 -3.87
N LEU A 40 11.57 7.72 -3.30
CA LEU A 40 12.24 6.46 -2.97
C LEU A 40 12.50 5.62 -4.22
N ALA A 41 11.55 5.59 -5.16
CA ALA A 41 11.71 4.90 -6.44
C ALA A 41 12.86 5.49 -7.26
N SER A 42 13.02 6.81 -7.27
CA SER A 42 14.15 7.48 -7.92
C SER A 42 15.53 7.12 -7.32
N ARG A 43 15.54 6.56 -6.10
CA ARG A 43 16.75 6.14 -5.36
C ARG A 43 16.99 4.63 -5.43
N GLY A 44 16.36 3.93 -6.37
CA GLY A 44 16.60 2.51 -6.62
C GLY A 44 15.75 1.55 -5.79
N LEU A 45 14.76 2.06 -5.05
CA LEU A 45 13.73 1.21 -4.45
C LEU A 45 12.61 0.93 -5.45
N ARG A 46 11.83 -0.10 -5.16
CA ARG A 46 10.48 -0.29 -5.64
C ARG A 46 9.54 -0.01 -4.48
N VAL A 47 8.46 0.74 -4.68
CA VAL A 47 7.53 1.08 -3.59
C VAL A 47 6.15 0.54 -3.93
N ALA A 48 5.67 -0.40 -3.12
CA ALA A 48 4.31 -0.89 -3.17
C ALA A 48 3.47 -0.15 -2.13
N ARG A 49 2.52 0.66 -2.59
CA ARG A 49 1.52 1.31 -1.73
C ARG A 49 0.23 0.53 -1.75
N PHE A 50 -0.42 0.40 -0.60
CA PHE A 50 -1.71 -0.28 -0.48
C PHE A 50 -2.61 0.40 0.56
N GLU A 51 -3.88 0.01 0.55
CA GLU A 51 -4.85 0.42 1.57
C GLU A 51 -5.29 -0.76 2.43
N PHE A 52 -5.40 -0.51 3.73
CA PHE A 52 -6.14 -1.40 4.62
C PHE A 52 -7.61 -1.45 4.20
N ALA A 53 -8.28 -2.57 4.50
CA ALA A 53 -9.63 -2.83 4.01
C ALA A 53 -10.62 -1.73 4.41
N TYR A 54 -10.46 -1.14 5.60
CA TYR A 54 -11.34 -0.07 6.08
C TYR A 54 -11.20 1.24 5.28
N MET A 55 -10.02 1.52 4.70
CA MET A 55 -9.80 2.70 3.86
C MET A 55 -10.19 2.41 2.42
N ALA A 56 -9.82 1.23 1.90
CA ALA A 56 -10.21 0.77 0.57
C ALA A 56 -11.74 0.77 0.37
N ALA A 57 -12.49 0.36 1.40
CA ALA A 57 -13.96 0.38 1.37
C ALA A 57 -14.54 1.78 1.09
N ARG A 58 -13.84 2.87 1.44
CA ARG A 58 -14.30 4.25 1.18
C ARG A 58 -14.33 4.56 -0.32
N ARG A 59 -13.49 3.90 -1.13
CA ARG A 59 -13.46 4.08 -2.59
C ARG A 59 -14.75 3.62 -3.28
N THR A 60 -15.47 2.68 -2.68
CA THR A 60 -16.72 2.11 -3.21
C THR A 60 -17.96 2.57 -2.45
N GLY A 61 -17.87 3.69 -1.71
CA GLY A 61 -19.00 4.26 -0.96
C GLY A 61 -19.22 3.66 0.43
N GLY A 62 -18.28 2.86 0.94
CA GLY A 62 -18.32 2.35 2.31
C GLY A 62 -18.20 3.47 3.37
N PRO A 63 -18.67 3.22 4.60
CA PRO A 63 -18.71 4.22 5.65
C PRO A 63 -17.31 4.63 6.13
N LYS A 64 -17.16 5.90 6.55
CA LYS A 64 -15.94 6.40 7.20
C LYS A 64 -15.79 5.78 8.59
N ARG A 65 -14.93 4.78 8.72
CA ARG A 65 -14.61 4.09 9.98
C ARG A 65 -13.21 4.46 10.49
N PRO A 66 -12.99 4.47 11.81
CA PRO A 66 -11.62 4.46 12.35
C PRO A 66 -10.91 3.14 11.98
N PRO A 67 -9.57 3.09 12.12
CA PRO A 67 -8.84 1.84 11.94
C PRO A 67 -9.35 0.74 12.91
N PRO A 68 -9.38 -0.53 12.48
CA PRO A 68 -9.59 -1.66 13.38
C PRO A 68 -8.42 -1.83 14.36
N LYS A 69 -8.53 -2.82 15.25
CA LYS A 69 -7.45 -3.17 16.19
C LYS A 69 -6.18 -3.58 15.45
N ILE A 70 -5.03 -3.39 16.10
CA ILE A 70 -3.72 -3.66 15.52
C ILE A 70 -3.58 -5.11 15.04
N ASP A 71 -4.10 -6.09 15.79
CA ASP A 71 -4.07 -7.51 15.41
C ASP A 71 -4.67 -7.76 14.01
N GLN A 72 -5.72 -7.01 13.64
CA GLN A 72 -6.31 -7.11 12.31
C GLN A 72 -5.43 -6.41 11.27
N LEU A 73 -4.87 -5.24 11.60
CA LEU A 73 -4.00 -4.49 10.69
C LEU A 73 -2.71 -5.24 10.38
N GLU A 74 -2.12 -5.94 11.35
CA GLU A 74 -0.92 -6.76 11.15
C GLU A 74 -1.17 -7.88 10.15
N VAL A 75 -2.31 -8.57 10.26
CA VAL A 75 -2.72 -9.58 9.28
C VAL A 75 -2.90 -8.95 7.89
N GLU A 76 -3.59 -7.81 7.80
CA GLU A 76 -3.81 -7.12 6.52
C GLU A 76 -2.51 -6.58 5.90
N PHE A 77 -1.52 -6.20 6.73
CA PHE A 77 -0.24 -5.65 6.27
C PHE A 77 0.64 -6.69 5.56
N ALA A 78 0.51 -7.98 5.91
CA ALA A 78 1.29 -9.04 5.27
C ALA A 78 0.72 -9.47 3.89
N LEU A 79 -0.59 -9.27 3.67
CA LEU A 79 -1.27 -9.73 2.44
C LEU A 79 -0.66 -9.18 1.13
N PRO A 80 -0.28 -7.89 1.02
CA PRO A 80 0.35 -7.32 -0.17
C PRO A 80 1.56 -8.11 -0.67
N LEU A 81 2.33 -8.76 0.22
CA LEU A 81 3.50 -9.56 -0.16
C LEU A 81 3.14 -10.76 -1.07
N GLN A 82 1.89 -11.21 -1.04
CA GLN A 82 1.43 -12.36 -1.81
C GLN A 82 0.71 -11.97 -3.10
N VAL A 83 0.33 -10.70 -3.25
CA VAL A 83 -0.67 -10.28 -4.25
C VAL A 83 -0.29 -9.05 -5.05
N CYS A 84 0.54 -8.14 -4.50
CA CYS A 84 1.23 -7.19 -5.35
C CYS A 84 2.21 -8.01 -6.21
N PRO A 85 2.44 -7.66 -7.48
CA PRO A 85 3.41 -8.36 -8.33
C PRO A 85 4.78 -8.26 -7.66
N MET A 86 5.17 -9.24 -6.86
CA MET A 86 6.46 -9.28 -6.20
C MET A 86 7.29 -10.23 -7.02
N MET A 87 8.36 -9.71 -7.60
CA MET A 87 9.33 -10.46 -8.41
C MET A 87 8.78 -10.94 -9.75
N ASP A 88 8.75 -10.04 -10.74
CA ASP A 88 9.21 -10.46 -12.07
C ASP A 88 10.75 -10.42 -12.01
N ALA A 89 11.36 -11.60 -11.92
CA ALA A 89 12.80 -11.79 -11.95
C ALA A 89 13.35 -11.61 -13.37
#